data_AF-A0A352IUM5-F1
#
_entry.id   AF-A0A352IUM5-F1
#
_cell.length_a   1.000
_cell.length_b   1.000
_cell.length_c   1.000
_cell.angle_alpha   90.00
_cell.angle_beta   90.00
_cell.angle_gamma   90.00
#
_symmetry.space_group_name_H-M   'P 1'
#
loop_
_entity.id
_entity.type
_entity.pdbx_description
1 polymer ?
#
loop_
_entity_poly.entity_id
_entity_poly.type
_entity_poly.pdbx_seq_one_letter_code
_entity_poly.pdbx_strand_id
1 'polypeptide(L)' 'MNVFKGHLLVALLIWPLLVYPQPEPLTFGIVPQQSSSRLAEQWTPLMSYLSEQLGRPVRFMTAPDIPTFEQRVLAGQY' A
#
# COMPACT_ATOMS: atom_id res chain seq x y z
N MET A 1 -43.78 -15.44 -10.32
CA MET A 1 -42.44 -16.02 -10.04
C MET A 1 -41.33 -15.54 -11.00
N ASN A 2 -41.61 -14.74 -12.03
CA ASN A 2 -40.57 -14.23 -12.97
C ASN A 2 -40.00 -12.84 -12.60
N VAL A 3 -40.72 -12.01 -11.85
CA VAL A 3 -40.27 -10.66 -11.47
C VAL A 3 -39.10 -10.71 -10.47
N PHE A 4 -39.13 -11.67 -9.53
CA PHE A 4 -38.08 -11.87 -8.53
C PHE A 4 -36.74 -12.31 -9.15
N LYS A 5 -36.77 -13.08 -10.24
CA LYS A 5 -35.57 -13.49 -11.00
C LYS A 5 -34.93 -12.32 -11.75
N GLY A 6 -35.74 -11.38 -12.26
CA GLY A 6 -35.27 -10.19 -12.95
C GLY A 6 -34.48 -9.23 -12.04
N HIS A 7 -34.98 -9.00 -10.82
CA HIS A 7 -34.26 -8.18 -9.83
C HIS A 7 -32.96 -8.83 -9.34
N LEU A 8 -32.93 -10.17 -9.23
CA LEU A 8 -31.73 -10.91 -8.86
C LEU A 8 -30.63 -10.81 -9.94
N LEU A 9 -31.03 -10.84 -11.23
CA LEU A 9 -30.12 -10.67 -12.36
C LEU A 9 -29.54 -9.24 -12.46
N VAL A 10 -30.36 -8.23 -12.15
CA VAL A 10 -29.91 -6.82 -12.14
C VAL A 10 -28.93 -6.55 -10.98
N ALA A 11 -29.19 -7.09 -9.79
CA ALA A 11 -28.26 -6.98 -8.65
C ALA A 11 -26.89 -7.65 -8.94
N LEU A 12 -26.88 -8.75 -9.70
CA LEU A 12 -25.65 -9.47 -10.06
C LEU A 12 -24.78 -8.68 -11.07
N LEU A 13 -25.41 -7.86 -11.92
CA LEU A 13 -24.71 -7.04 -12.92
C LEU A 13 -24.06 -5.78 -12.34
N ILE A 14 -24.53 -5.30 -11.19
CA ILE A 14 -24.03 -4.07 -10.54
C ILE A 14 -22.86 -4.38 -9.58
N TRP A 15 -22.77 -5.62 -9.08
CA TRP A 15 -21.72 -6.06 -8.16
C TRP A 15 -20.26 -5.79 -8.61
N PRO A 16 -19.85 -6.04 -9.87
CA PRO A 16 -18.48 -5.78 -10.30
C PRO A 16 -18.15 -4.29 -10.43
N LEU A 17 -19.14 -3.40 -10.48
CA LEU A 17 -18.93 -1.94 -10.57
C LEU A 17 -18.49 -1.32 -9.23
N LEU A 18 -18.53 -2.08 -8.14
CA LEU A 18 -18.14 -1.64 -6.80
C LEU A 18 -16.72 -2.06 -6.41
N VAL A 19 -16.03 -2.82 -7.26
CA VAL A 19 -14.64 -3.24 -7.00
C VAL A 19 -13.71 -2.13 -7.46
N TYR A 20 -13.37 -1.21 -6.55
CA TYR A 20 -12.30 -0.26 -6.78
C TYR A 20 -10.96 -0.93 -6.47
N PRO A 21 -10.02 -1.00 -7.43
CA PRO A 21 -8.70 -1.53 -7.16
C PRO A 21 -8.06 -0.69 -6.05
N GLN A 22 -7.58 -1.37 -5.01
CA GLN A 22 -6.84 -0.68 -3.96
C GLN A 22 -5.59 -0.06 -4.59
N PRO A 23 -5.29 1.22 -4.31
CA PRO A 23 -4.09 1.85 -4.82
C PRO A 23 -2.86 1.01 -4.41
N GLU A 24 -1.95 0.76 -5.34
CA GLU A 24 -0.70 0.07 -5.01
C GLU A 24 0.00 0.83 -3.88
N PRO A 25 0.67 0.18 -2.91
CA PRO A 25 1.33 0.91 -1.85
C PRO A 25 2.42 1.86 -2.37
N LEU A 26 2.57 3.04 -1.75
CA LEU A 26 3.79 3.83 -1.87
C LEU A 26 4.85 3.23 -0.94
N THR A 27 6.06 3.00 -1.45
CA THR A 27 7.16 2.52 -0.62
C THR A 27 8.02 3.71 -0.20
N PHE A 28 8.23 3.86 1.09
CA PHE A 28 9.09 4.89 1.65
C PHE A 28 10.41 4.25 2.09
N GLY A 29 11.44 4.44 1.27
CA GLY A 29 12.79 3.97 1.53
C GLY A 29 13.52 4.84 2.56
N ILE A 30 14.03 4.22 3.62
CA ILE A 30 14.79 4.91 4.67
C ILE A 30 16.21 4.35 4.75
N VAL A 31 17.20 5.25 4.73
CA VAL A 31 18.62 4.92 4.81
C VAL A 31 18.91 4.16 6.13
N PRO A 32 19.66 3.04 6.12
CA PRO A 32 19.89 2.21 7.31
C PRO A 32 20.96 2.80 8.24
N GLN A 33 20.60 3.84 9.00
CA GLN A 33 21.47 4.49 9.99
C GLN A 33 21.37 3.87 11.40
N GLN A 34 20.33 3.06 11.63
CA GLN A 34 20.04 2.38 12.89
C GLN A 34 19.56 0.94 12.59
N SER A 35 19.33 0.13 13.62
CA SER A 35 18.73 -1.20 13.40
C SER A 35 17.37 -1.07 12.71
N SER A 36 17.05 -2.02 11.84
CA SER A 36 15.77 -2.04 11.11
C SER A 36 14.56 -1.98 12.04
N SER A 37 14.65 -2.61 13.22
CA SER A 37 13.61 -2.56 14.25
C SER A 37 13.40 -1.15 14.83
N ARG A 38 14.49 -0.42 15.12
CA ARG A 38 14.41 0.96 15.62
C ARG A 38 13.86 1.92 14.58
N LEU A 39 14.26 1.74 13.32
CA LEU A 39 13.70 2.52 12.23
C LEU A 39 12.20 2.21 12.04
N ALA A 40 11.80 0.94 12.06
CA ALA A 40 10.38 0.59 11.98
C ALA A 40 9.56 1.21 13.12
N GLU A 41 10.06 1.16 14.35
CA GLU A 41 9.43 1.77 15.54
C GLU A 41 9.21 3.28 15.34
N GLN A 42 10.22 4.01 14.86
CA GLN A 42 10.17 5.47 14.68
C GLN A 42 9.32 5.92 13.49
N TRP A 43 9.38 5.17 12.38
CA TRP A 43 8.83 5.64 11.10
C TRP A 43 7.45 5.09 10.77
N THR A 44 7.05 3.93 11.33
CA THR A 44 5.70 3.37 11.11
C THR A 44 4.57 4.34 11.50
N PRO A 45 4.65 5.12 12.59
CA PRO A 45 3.61 6.12 12.90
C PRO A 45 3.42 7.16 11.78
N LEU A 46 4.51 7.62 11.14
CA LEU A 46 4.43 8.52 9.99
C LEU A 46 3.83 7.82 8.78
N MET A 47 4.17 6.56 8.52
CA MET A 47 3.58 5.79 7.42
C MET A 47 2.06 5.65 7.59
N SER A 48 1.60 5.38 8.81
CA SER A 48 0.16 5.32 9.13
C SER A 48 -0.51 6.67 8.88
N TYR A 49 0.06 7.76 9.39
CA TYR A 49 -0.45 9.12 9.17
C TYR A 49 -0.54 9.45 7.67
N LEU A 50 0.52 9.20 6.90
CA LEU A 50 0.52 9.45 5.45
C LEU A 50 -0.49 8.57 4.73
N SER A 51 -0.67 7.33 5.17
CA SER A 51 -1.67 6.43 4.58
C SER A 51 -3.09 6.98 4.71
N GLU A 52 -3.41 7.55 5.88
CA GLU A 52 -4.69 8.20 6.14
C GLU A 52 -4.85 9.48 5.30
N GLN A 53 -3.82 10.34 5.25
CA GLN A 53 -3.89 11.61 4.51
C GLN A 53 -3.96 11.41 2.99
N LEU A 54 -3.33 10.38 2.47
CA LEU A 54 -3.27 10.11 1.03
C LEU A 54 -4.40 9.21 0.55
N GLY A 55 -5.15 8.57 1.46
CA GLY A 55 -6.11 7.53 1.10
C GLY A 55 -5.47 6.35 0.34
N ARG A 56 -4.18 6.10 0.57
CA ARG A 56 -3.34 5.13 -0.15
C ARG A 56 -2.33 4.51 0.81
N PRO A 57 -2.12 3.18 0.83
CA PRO A 57 -1.14 2.58 1.73
C PRO A 57 0.27 3.13 1.51
N VAL A 58 0.97 3.47 2.60
CA VAL A 58 2.38 3.84 2.60
C VAL A 58 3.15 2.83 3.44
N ARG A 59 4.24 2.28 2.92
CA ARG A 59 5.03 1.21 3.56
C ARG A 59 6.45 1.66 3.84
N PHE A 60 6.89 1.44 5.08
CA PHE A 60 8.29 1.57 5.44
C PHE A 60 9.12 0.43 4.80
N MET A 61 10.23 0.77 4.16
CA MET A 61 11.24 -0.20 3.75
C MET A 61 12.64 0.37 3.99
N THR A 62 13.59 -0.50 4.35
CA THR A 62 15.02 -0.16 4.46
C THR A 62 15.86 -1.27 3.81
N ALA A 63 17.18 -1.19 3.90
CA ALA A 63 18.11 -2.20 3.43
C ALA A 63 19.04 -2.65 4.57
N PRO A 64 19.78 -3.77 4.42
CA PRO A 64 20.76 -4.20 5.41
C PRO A 64 21.91 -3.20 5.61
N ASP A 65 22.26 -2.44 4.57
CA ASP A 65 23.38 -1.49 4.55
C ASP A 65 23.17 -0.39 3.50
N ILE A 66 23.99 0.66 3.59
CA ILE A 66 23.92 1.84 2.72
C ILE A 66 24.18 1.49 1.25
N PRO A 67 25.24 0.72 0.88
CA PRO A 67 25.45 0.34 -0.52
C PRO A 67 24.25 -0.38 -1.14
N THR A 68 23.62 -1.31 -0.40
CA THR A 68 22.41 -2.00 -0.86
C THR A 68 21.25 -1.02 -1.01
N PHE A 69 21.08 -0.08 -0.08
CA PHE A 69 20.05 0.97 -0.18
C PHE A 69 20.22 1.80 -1.46
N GLU A 70 21.44 2.27 -1.73
CA GLU A 70 21.76 3.09 -2.91
C GLU A 70 21.50 2.32 -4.21
N GLN A 71 21.91 1.05 -4.29
CA GLN A 71 21.61 0.19 -5.45
C GLN A 71 20.10 0.07 -5.71
N ARG A 72 19.31 -0.09 -4.64
CA ARG A 72 17.85 -0.20 -4.74
C ARG A 72 17.17 1.11 -5.12
N VAL A 73 17.69 2.26 -4.69
CA VAL A 73 17.25 3.58 -5.15
C VAL A 73 17.49 3.73 -6.64
N LEU A 74 18.69 3.40 -7.13
CA LEU A 74 19.01 3.46 -8.56
C LEU A 74 18.15 2.51 -9.40
N ALA A 75 17.70 1.41 -8.82
CA ALA A 75 16.81 0.43 -9.46
C ALA A 75 15.31 0.77 -9.33
N GLY A 76 14.92 1.88 -8.68
CA GLY A 76 13.52 2.27 -8.50
C GLY A 76 12.71 1.28 -7.65
N GLN A 77 13.35 0.60 -6.69
CA GLN A 77 12.70 -0.38 -5.81
C GLN A 77 12.00 0.24 -4.60
N TYR A 78 12.07 1.56 -4.46
CA TYR A 78 11.39 2.37 -3.46
C TYR A 78 10.47 3.37 -4.17
#